data_AF-A0A7X9AGP9-F1
#
_entry.id   AF-A0A7X9AGP9-F1
#
_cell.length_a   1.000
_cell.length_b   1.000
_cell.length_c   1.000
_cell.angle_alpha   90.00
_cell.angle_beta   90.00
_cell.angle_gamma   90.00
#
_symmetry.space_group_name_H-M   'P 1'
#
loop_
_entity.id
_entity.type
_entity.pdbx_description
1 polymer ?
#
loop_
_entity_poly.entity_id
_entity_poly.type
_entity_poly.pdbx_seq_one_letter_code
_entity_poly.pdbx_strand_id
1 'polypeptide(L)'
;MKELTSITAQRLLNLYRQAHVIEGGWGAVNQVLVAEAEEDVLKELQKLPSGTKLVQHIKSLKSGETPMNQIKRELMPYSGKMSNVVKVIEISDKDLQTLESVLKDFHPDEEHVNKIKNLDFVQSFGDNWIKSIRNTLLDKPDLLSKWDEVSYTARAYELWNKAYTLLTPPISERARAQAQADLPEYETYLPMFG
;
A
#
# COMPACT_ATOMS: atom_id res chain seq x y z
N MET A 1 32.78 6.96 -5.49
CA MET A 1 31.79 8.01 -5.15
C MET A 1 30.55 7.93 -6.02
N LYS A 2 30.63 8.14 -7.35
CA LYS A 2 29.46 8.19 -8.25
C LYS A 2 28.54 6.96 -8.23
N GLU A 3 29.12 5.76 -8.13
CA GLU A 3 28.38 4.49 -8.07
C GLU A 3 27.59 4.34 -6.75
N LEU A 4 28.21 4.68 -5.63
CA LEU A 4 27.55 4.68 -4.31
C LEU A 4 26.38 5.67 -4.28
N THR A 5 26.57 6.88 -4.82
CA THR A 5 25.52 7.90 -4.95
C THR A 5 24.34 7.41 -5.79
N SER A 6 24.60 6.68 -6.89
CA SER A 6 23.56 6.11 -7.74
C SER A 6 22.80 4.98 -7.04
N ILE A 7 23.49 4.11 -6.33
CA ILE A 7 22.89 3.04 -5.51
C ILE A 7 21.99 3.65 -4.43
N THR A 8 22.47 4.66 -3.71
CA THR A 8 21.67 5.36 -2.68
C THR A 8 20.44 6.02 -3.29
N ALA A 9 20.58 6.71 -4.43
CA ALA A 9 19.43 7.32 -5.13
C ALA A 9 18.38 6.27 -5.53
N GLN A 10 18.80 5.13 -6.08
CA GLN A 10 17.89 4.06 -6.45
C GLN A 10 17.20 3.43 -5.22
N ARG A 11 17.94 3.25 -4.12
CA ARG A 11 17.40 2.76 -2.84
C ARG A 11 16.35 3.70 -2.28
N LEU A 12 16.62 5.01 -2.22
CA LEU A 12 15.67 6.00 -1.72
C LEU A 12 14.41 6.06 -2.58
N LEU A 13 14.57 5.95 -3.92
CA LEU A 13 13.44 5.91 -4.83
C LEU A 13 12.57 4.65 -4.63
N ASN A 14 13.20 3.51 -4.39
CA ASN A 14 12.48 2.26 -4.09
C ASN A 14 11.75 2.33 -2.74
N LEU A 15 12.40 2.85 -1.71
CA LEU A 15 11.80 3.05 -0.38
C LEU A 15 10.58 3.97 -0.46
N TYR A 16 10.71 5.09 -1.18
CA TYR A 16 9.61 6.02 -1.44
C TYR A 16 8.42 5.35 -2.14
N ARG A 17 8.68 4.45 -3.11
CA ARG A 17 7.63 3.66 -3.79
C ARG A 17 6.99 2.62 -2.87
N GLN A 18 7.75 2.03 -1.95
CA GLN A 18 7.30 1.00 -1.00
C GLN A 18 6.60 1.56 0.25
N ALA A 19 6.49 2.89 0.41
CA ALA A 19 5.95 3.53 1.61
C ALA A 19 4.51 3.10 1.99
N HIS A 20 3.76 2.47 1.08
CA HIS A 20 2.42 1.92 1.33
C HIS A 20 2.42 0.53 2.00
N VAL A 21 3.58 -0.10 2.17
CA VAL A 21 3.76 -1.47 2.71
C VAL A 21 4.49 -1.48 4.05
N ILE A 22 5.01 -0.35 4.50
CA ILE A 22 5.85 -0.26 5.72
C ILE A 22 4.98 0.06 6.94
N GLU A 23 4.97 -0.83 7.94
CA GLU A 23 4.19 -0.73 9.19
C GLU A 23 4.45 0.57 10.00
N GLY A 24 5.58 1.24 9.79
CA GLY A 24 5.99 2.47 10.49
C GLY A 24 5.50 3.80 9.89
N GLY A 25 4.75 3.77 8.78
CA GLY A 25 4.21 4.97 8.13
C GLY A 25 5.25 5.98 7.64
N TRP A 26 4.81 7.18 7.26
CA TRP A 26 5.68 8.22 6.69
C TRP A 26 6.73 8.76 7.66
N GLY A 27 6.50 8.67 8.97
CA GLY A 27 7.44 9.15 9.99
C GLY A 27 8.81 8.47 9.92
N ALA A 28 8.83 7.15 9.82
CA ALA A 28 10.07 6.38 9.73
C ALA A 28 10.74 6.54 8.35
N VAL A 29 9.93 6.51 7.28
CA VAL A 29 10.43 6.62 5.90
C VAL A 29 11.05 7.99 5.64
N ASN A 30 10.38 9.07 6.03
CA ASN A 30 10.83 10.43 5.77
C ASN A 30 12.13 10.78 6.50
N GLN A 31 12.37 10.20 7.69
CA GLN A 31 13.65 10.37 8.39
C GLN A 31 14.82 9.81 7.58
N VAL A 32 14.68 8.60 7.02
CA VAL A 32 15.70 7.98 6.16
C VAL A 32 15.88 8.79 4.87
N LEU A 33 14.77 9.23 4.24
CA LEU A 33 14.83 10.06 3.04
C LEU A 33 15.59 11.36 3.26
N VAL A 34 15.36 12.06 4.38
CA VAL A 34 16.03 13.33 4.68
C VAL A 34 17.50 13.13 5.05
N ALA A 35 17.81 12.09 5.84
CA ALA A 35 19.14 11.80 6.34
C ALA A 35 20.12 11.44 5.23
N GLU A 36 19.66 10.68 4.22
CA GLU A 36 20.55 10.12 3.18
C GLU A 36 20.51 10.89 1.86
N ALA A 37 19.60 11.85 1.70
CA ALA A 37 19.47 12.65 0.50
C ALA A 37 20.40 13.87 0.50
N GLU A 38 21.71 13.62 0.41
CA GLU A 38 22.72 14.64 0.15
C GLU A 38 22.55 15.28 -1.24
N GLU A 39 23.16 16.44 -1.49
CA GLU A 39 23.01 17.17 -2.76
C GLU A 39 23.27 16.31 -4.00
N ASP A 40 24.30 15.47 -3.94
CA ASP A 40 24.70 14.64 -5.08
C ASP A 40 23.71 13.50 -5.32
N VAL A 41 23.13 12.96 -4.25
CA VAL A 41 22.03 11.98 -4.32
C VAL A 41 20.76 12.63 -4.88
N LEU A 42 20.46 13.87 -4.51
CA LEU A 42 19.33 14.63 -5.08
C LEU A 42 19.51 14.88 -6.58
N LYS A 43 20.73 15.20 -7.03
CA LYS A 43 21.06 15.37 -8.46
C LYS A 43 20.89 14.06 -9.24
N GLU A 44 21.27 12.92 -8.66
CA GLU A 44 21.04 11.61 -9.29
C GLU A 44 19.55 11.21 -9.28
N LEU A 45 18.83 11.47 -8.19
CA LEU A 45 17.38 11.24 -8.10
C LEU A 45 16.60 11.97 -9.18
N GLN A 46 16.96 13.21 -9.53
CA GLN A 46 16.30 13.97 -10.59
C GLN A 46 16.40 13.32 -11.98
N LYS A 47 17.39 12.45 -12.20
CA LYS A 47 17.58 11.73 -13.46
C LYS A 47 16.71 10.47 -13.56
N LEU A 48 16.14 10.02 -12.44
CA LEU A 48 15.37 8.79 -12.36
C LEU A 48 13.87 9.04 -12.58
N PRO A 49 13.12 8.09 -13.19
CA PRO A 49 11.68 8.20 -13.34
C PRO A 49 10.96 8.37 -12.00
N SER A 50 10.12 9.41 -11.90
CA SER A 50 9.43 9.85 -10.67
C SER A 50 10.34 10.39 -9.56
N GLY A 51 11.66 10.46 -9.76
CA GLY A 51 12.60 10.97 -8.76
C GLY A 51 12.48 12.48 -8.52
N THR A 52 11.99 13.26 -9.49
CA THR A 52 11.70 14.69 -9.31
C THR A 52 10.65 14.95 -8.23
N LYS A 53 9.62 14.09 -8.12
CA LYS A 53 8.59 14.20 -7.07
C LYS A 53 9.16 13.88 -5.70
N LEU A 54 10.01 12.84 -5.62
CA LEU A 54 10.72 12.51 -4.39
C LEU A 54 11.65 13.66 -3.94
N VAL A 55 12.36 14.28 -4.88
CA VAL A 55 13.22 15.44 -4.59
C VAL A 55 12.39 16.62 -4.07
N GLN A 56 11.22 16.89 -4.65
CA GLN A 56 10.30 17.92 -4.16
C GLN A 56 9.79 17.61 -2.73
N HIS A 57 9.44 16.35 -2.47
CA HIS A 57 9.02 15.90 -1.14
C HIS A 57 10.14 16.07 -0.10
N ILE A 58 11.34 15.60 -0.39
CA ILE A 58 12.51 15.74 0.50
C ILE A 58 12.81 17.21 0.78
N LYS A 59 12.72 18.09 -0.22
CA LYS A 59 12.92 19.53 -0.02
C LYS A 59 11.85 20.15 0.88
N SER A 60 10.58 19.76 0.72
CA SER A 60 9.48 20.22 1.58
C SER A 60 9.60 19.71 3.02
N LEU A 61 10.14 18.51 3.23
CA LEU A 61 10.49 18.00 4.56
C LEU A 61 11.64 18.78 5.19
N LYS A 62 12.72 19.03 4.43
CA LYS A 62 13.90 19.79 4.90
C LYS A 62 13.58 21.25 5.24
N SER A 63 12.61 21.86 4.55
CA SER A 63 12.15 23.22 4.84
C SER A 63 11.13 23.31 5.97
N GLY A 64 10.62 22.16 6.47
CA GLY A 64 9.58 22.11 7.50
C GLY A 64 8.16 22.43 7.00
N GLU A 65 7.97 22.58 5.68
CA GLU A 65 6.66 22.83 5.08
C GLU A 65 5.75 21.60 5.17
N THR A 66 6.32 20.40 5.04
CA THR A 66 5.61 19.13 5.25
C THR A 66 6.07 18.50 6.56
N PRO A 67 5.15 18.12 7.48
CA PRO A 67 5.50 17.37 8.68
C PRO A 67 6.18 16.03 8.38
N MET A 68 7.11 15.61 9.25
CA MET A 68 7.90 14.37 9.03
C MET A 68 7.03 13.11 9.00
N ASN A 69 5.84 13.12 9.57
CA ASN A 69 4.88 12.01 9.56
C ASN A 69 3.88 12.07 8.38
N GLN A 70 4.07 12.96 7.41
CA GLN A 70 3.11 13.17 6.31
C GLN A 70 3.77 13.18 4.94
N ILE A 71 2.93 13.07 3.91
CA ILE A 71 3.26 13.35 2.52
C ILE A 71 2.11 14.10 1.86
N LYS A 72 2.42 15.05 0.98
CA LYS A 72 1.40 15.70 0.16
C LYS A 72 0.91 14.75 -0.93
N ARG A 73 -0.40 14.72 -1.19
CA ARG A 73 -1.04 13.75 -2.10
C ARG A 73 -0.47 13.81 -3.53
N GLU A 74 -0.18 15.00 -4.01
CA GLU A 74 0.41 15.27 -5.32
C GLU A 74 1.85 14.75 -5.43
N LEU A 75 2.55 14.67 -4.30
CA LEU A 75 3.90 14.14 -4.16
C LEU A 75 3.92 12.66 -3.79
N MET A 76 2.80 11.93 -3.87
CA MET A 76 2.85 10.48 -3.73
C MET A 76 3.48 9.81 -4.96
N PRO A 77 4.21 8.69 -4.78
CA PRO A 77 4.95 8.02 -5.86
C PRO A 77 4.08 7.64 -7.07
N TYR A 78 2.82 7.31 -6.80
CA TYR A 78 1.83 6.87 -7.78
C TYR A 78 0.72 7.91 -8.04
N SER A 79 0.94 9.19 -7.73
CA SER A 79 -0.02 10.26 -8.02
C SER A 79 -0.25 10.53 -9.52
N GLY A 80 0.51 9.85 -10.40
CA GLY A 80 0.32 9.91 -11.85
C GLY A 80 -0.68 8.87 -12.35
N LYS A 81 -1.88 9.31 -12.72
CA LYS A 81 -2.88 8.58 -13.52
C LYS A 81 -3.19 7.12 -13.07
N MET A 82 -3.35 6.88 -11.77
CA MET A 82 -4.53 6.10 -11.40
C MET A 82 -5.64 7.12 -11.20
N SER A 83 -6.68 7.07 -12.02
CA SER A 83 -7.91 7.81 -11.85
C SER A 83 -8.64 7.30 -10.60
N ASN A 84 -8.03 7.46 -9.43
CA ASN A 84 -8.70 7.25 -8.16
C ASN A 84 -9.44 8.55 -7.85
N VAL A 85 -10.52 8.78 -8.61
CA VAL A 85 -11.73 9.31 -8.00
C VAL A 85 -12.13 8.25 -6.98
N VAL A 86 -11.47 8.25 -5.81
CA VAL A 86 -12.11 7.69 -4.63
C VAL A 86 -13.28 8.62 -4.43
N LYS A 87 -14.46 8.23 -4.93
CA LYS A 87 -15.69 8.76 -4.38
C LYS A 87 -15.53 8.51 -2.89
N VAL A 88 -15.38 9.59 -2.12
CA VAL A 88 -15.57 9.52 -0.67
C VAL A 88 -17.05 9.20 -0.53
N ILE A 89 -17.37 7.91 -0.60
CA ILE A 89 -18.69 7.43 -0.27
C ILE A 89 -18.67 7.49 1.25
N GLU A 90 -19.31 8.53 1.78
CA GLU A 90 -19.55 8.63 3.21
C GLU A 90 -20.33 7.38 3.61
N ILE A 91 -19.71 6.55 4.46
CA ILE A 91 -20.36 5.37 5.01
C ILE A 91 -21.44 5.90 5.96
N SER A 92 -22.70 5.55 5.72
CA SER A 92 -23.78 5.96 6.61
C SER A 92 -23.61 5.29 7.99
N ASP A 93 -24.15 5.90 9.05
CA ASP A 93 -24.08 5.31 10.40
C ASP A 93 -24.68 3.88 10.44
N LYS A 94 -25.67 3.60 9.59
CA LYS A 94 -26.27 2.27 9.44
C LYS A 94 -25.31 1.26 8.80
N ASP A 95 -24.58 1.68 7.77
CA ASP A 95 -23.57 0.83 7.12
C ASP A 95 -22.39 0.59 8.05
N LEU A 96 -22.04 1.58 8.88
CA LEU A 96 -21.00 1.45 9.88
C LEU A 96 -21.38 0.47 11.00
N GLN A 97 -22.63 0.51 11.50
CA GLN A 97 -23.14 -0.51 12.42
C GLN A 97 -23.16 -1.92 11.82
N THR A 98 -23.49 -2.02 10.54
CA THR A 98 -23.47 -3.29 9.80
C THR A 98 -22.05 -3.82 9.71
N LEU A 99 -21.09 -2.95 9.36
CA LEU A 99 -19.66 -3.28 9.33
C LEU A 99 -19.16 -3.73 10.71
N GLU A 100 -19.48 -2.98 11.76
CA GLU A 100 -19.12 -3.33 13.14
C GLU A 100 -19.64 -4.70 13.56
N SER A 101 -20.87 -5.04 13.19
CA SER A 101 -21.45 -6.36 13.47
C SER A 101 -20.69 -7.47 12.74
N VAL A 102 -20.38 -7.28 11.45
CA VAL A 102 -19.65 -8.29 10.66
C VAL A 102 -18.19 -8.43 11.14
N LEU A 103 -17.56 -7.33 11.55
CA LEU A 103 -16.21 -7.34 12.13
C LEU A 103 -16.16 -8.00 13.51
N LYS A 104 -17.25 -7.95 14.29
CA LYS A 104 -17.32 -8.67 15.57
C LYS A 104 -17.21 -10.18 15.37
N ASP A 105 -17.90 -10.70 14.36
CA ASP A 105 -17.98 -12.13 14.04
C ASP A 105 -16.92 -12.57 13.02
N PHE A 106 -15.99 -11.68 12.66
CA PHE A 106 -14.96 -11.96 11.66
C PHE A 106 -13.99 -13.05 12.15
N HIS A 107 -13.75 -14.02 11.27
CA HIS A 107 -12.68 -15.01 11.38
C HIS A 107 -11.78 -14.89 10.15
N PRO A 108 -10.46 -15.11 10.27
CA PRO A 108 -9.50 -14.93 9.18
C PRO A 108 -9.59 -16.07 8.16
N ASP A 109 -10.71 -16.16 7.45
CA ASP A 109 -10.98 -17.11 6.38
C ASP A 109 -11.63 -16.45 5.14
N GLU A 110 -11.64 -17.17 4.02
CA GLU A 110 -12.15 -16.67 2.74
C GLU A 110 -13.67 -16.40 2.79
N GLU A 111 -14.43 -17.17 3.59
CA GLU A 111 -15.88 -17.03 3.69
C GLU A 111 -16.25 -15.70 4.36
N HIS A 112 -15.58 -15.35 5.45
CA HIS A 112 -15.80 -14.10 6.18
C HIS A 112 -15.29 -12.89 5.41
N VAL A 113 -14.19 -13.01 4.67
CA VAL A 113 -13.77 -11.97 3.71
C VAL A 113 -14.84 -11.77 2.63
N ASN A 114 -15.39 -12.85 2.08
CA ASN A 114 -16.44 -12.78 1.07
C ASN A 114 -17.73 -12.18 1.62
N LYS A 115 -18.11 -12.49 2.88
CA LYS A 115 -19.24 -11.84 3.58
C LYS A 115 -19.08 -10.33 3.62
N ILE A 116 -17.89 -9.84 3.97
CA ILE A 116 -17.60 -8.39 4.00
C ILE A 116 -17.63 -7.80 2.59
N LYS A 117 -16.99 -8.47 1.61
CA LYS A 117 -16.94 -8.03 0.22
C LYS A 117 -18.33 -7.95 -0.43
N ASN A 118 -19.27 -8.77 0.01
CA ASN A 118 -20.65 -8.84 -0.50
C ASN A 118 -21.62 -7.86 0.16
N LEU A 119 -21.18 -7.04 1.12
CA LEU A 119 -22.01 -5.96 1.65
C LEU A 119 -22.25 -4.91 0.55
N ASP A 120 -23.50 -4.46 0.38
CA ASP A 120 -23.90 -3.54 -0.69
C ASP A 120 -23.04 -2.26 -0.74
N PHE A 121 -22.76 -1.67 0.43
CA PHE A 121 -21.90 -0.47 0.52
C PHE A 121 -20.43 -0.80 0.24
N VAL A 122 -19.95 -2.00 0.56
CA VAL A 122 -18.57 -2.44 0.28
C VAL A 122 -18.38 -2.62 -1.23
N GLN A 123 -19.35 -3.24 -1.90
CA GLN A 123 -19.35 -3.39 -3.36
C GLN A 123 -19.31 -2.04 -4.08
N SER A 124 -19.93 -1.00 -3.51
CA SER A 124 -19.93 0.35 -4.09
C SER A 124 -18.53 0.99 -4.16
N PHE A 125 -17.57 0.52 -3.36
CA PHE A 125 -16.17 0.95 -3.40
C PHE A 125 -15.32 0.23 -4.46
N GLY A 126 -15.83 -0.85 -5.06
CA GLY A 126 -15.11 -1.65 -6.06
C GLY A 126 -13.77 -2.20 -5.55
N ASP A 127 -12.75 -2.24 -6.40
CA ASP A 127 -11.43 -2.81 -6.08
C ASP A 127 -10.69 -2.08 -4.95
N ASN A 128 -11.13 -0.88 -4.58
CA ASN A 128 -10.50 -0.06 -3.54
C ASN A 128 -11.17 -0.20 -2.16
N TRP A 129 -12.13 -1.12 -1.98
CA TRP A 129 -12.90 -1.27 -0.75
C TRP A 129 -12.06 -1.35 0.53
N ILE A 130 -10.93 -2.06 0.51
CA ILE A 130 -9.99 -2.18 1.65
C ILE A 130 -9.49 -0.80 2.11
N LYS A 131 -9.02 0.01 1.14
CA LYS A 131 -8.44 1.33 1.40
C LYS A 131 -9.51 2.34 1.81
N SER A 132 -10.67 2.29 1.15
CA SER A 132 -11.77 3.21 1.41
C SER A 132 -12.31 3.05 2.82
N ILE A 133 -12.55 1.82 3.26
CA ILE A 133 -13.08 1.55 4.61
C ILE A 133 -12.01 1.81 5.67
N ARG A 134 -10.73 1.48 5.42
CA ARG A 134 -9.63 1.83 6.33
C ARG A 134 -9.59 3.32 6.63
N ASN A 135 -9.73 4.17 5.60
CA ASN A 135 -9.75 5.63 5.77
C ASN A 135 -10.93 6.09 6.64
N THR A 136 -12.08 5.44 6.56
CA THR A 136 -13.26 5.74 7.40
C THR A 136 -13.11 5.26 8.84
N LEU A 137 -12.25 4.28 9.08
CA LEU A 137 -11.98 3.72 10.41
C LEU A 137 -10.78 4.36 11.13
N LEU A 138 -10.11 5.35 10.53
CA LEU A 138 -8.95 6.02 11.13
C LEU A 138 -9.27 6.63 12.52
N ASP A 139 -10.48 7.13 12.70
CA ASP A 139 -10.93 7.72 13.96
C ASP A 139 -11.49 6.68 14.95
N LYS A 140 -11.45 5.38 14.63
CA LYS A 140 -11.98 4.26 15.44
C LYS A 140 -10.93 3.15 15.61
N PRO A 141 -9.97 3.31 16.54
CA PRO A 141 -8.81 2.42 16.68
C PRO A 141 -9.17 0.95 16.96
N ASP A 142 -10.22 0.69 17.74
CA ASP A 142 -10.65 -0.69 18.05
C ASP A 142 -11.14 -1.46 16.81
N LEU A 143 -11.83 -0.75 15.90
CA LEU A 143 -12.30 -1.31 14.65
C LEU A 143 -11.19 -1.38 13.60
N LEU A 144 -10.24 -0.44 13.67
CA LEU A 144 -9.09 -0.41 12.77
C LEU A 144 -8.22 -1.66 12.96
N SER A 145 -7.98 -2.10 14.20
CA SER A 145 -7.24 -3.34 14.47
C SER A 145 -7.90 -4.57 13.83
N LYS A 146 -9.23 -4.69 13.97
CA LYS A 146 -9.99 -5.76 13.32
C LYS A 146 -10.02 -5.63 11.80
N TRP A 147 -10.06 -4.40 11.30
CA TRP A 147 -10.01 -4.13 9.87
C TRP A 147 -8.68 -4.50 9.24
N ASP A 148 -7.59 -4.34 9.98
CA ASP A 148 -6.26 -4.74 9.54
C ASP A 148 -6.21 -6.27 9.36
N GLU A 149 -6.77 -7.06 10.28
CA GLU A 149 -6.93 -8.52 10.12
C GLU A 149 -7.72 -8.89 8.85
N VAL A 150 -8.83 -8.21 8.58
CA VAL A 150 -9.61 -8.38 7.34
C VAL A 150 -8.76 -8.06 6.11
N SER A 151 -8.01 -6.97 6.17
CA SER A 151 -7.16 -6.49 5.07
C SER A 151 -6.06 -7.49 4.75
N TYR A 152 -5.39 -8.02 5.78
CA TYR A 152 -4.36 -9.06 5.63
C TYR A 152 -4.95 -10.34 5.06
N THR A 153 -6.07 -10.81 5.63
CA THR A 153 -6.75 -12.04 5.19
C THR A 153 -7.19 -11.93 3.72
N ALA A 154 -7.81 -10.81 3.34
CA ALA A 154 -8.25 -10.58 1.97
C ALA A 154 -7.07 -10.55 0.98
N ARG A 155 -5.96 -9.91 1.36
CA ARG A 155 -4.76 -9.85 0.54
C ARG A 155 -4.10 -11.22 0.40
N ALA A 156 -4.04 -11.98 1.49
CA ALA A 156 -3.56 -13.36 1.53
C ALA A 156 -4.30 -14.24 0.52
N TYR A 157 -5.64 -14.23 0.54
CA TYR A 157 -6.44 -15.00 -0.42
C TYR A 157 -6.36 -14.46 -1.85
N GLU A 158 -6.25 -13.15 -2.06
CA GLU A 158 -6.01 -12.59 -3.40
C GLU A 158 -4.70 -13.11 -4.00
N LEU A 159 -3.62 -13.11 -3.20
CA LEU A 159 -2.32 -13.64 -3.58
C LEU A 159 -2.39 -15.15 -3.84
N TRP A 160 -2.98 -15.91 -2.92
CA TRP A 160 -3.18 -17.36 -3.07
C TRP A 160 -3.94 -17.69 -4.36
N ASN A 161 -5.07 -17.03 -4.62
CA ASN A 161 -5.87 -17.28 -5.81
C ASN A 161 -5.14 -16.88 -7.09
N LYS A 162 -4.32 -15.82 -7.08
CA LYS A 162 -3.44 -15.47 -8.21
C LYS A 162 -2.37 -16.54 -8.43
N ALA A 163 -1.66 -16.94 -7.38
CA ALA A 163 -0.66 -17.99 -7.47
C ALA A 163 -1.26 -19.30 -7.99
N TYR A 164 -2.41 -19.71 -7.44
CA TYR A 164 -3.17 -20.87 -7.90
C TYR A 164 -3.54 -20.75 -9.38
N THR A 165 -4.04 -19.60 -9.82
CA THR A 165 -4.38 -19.36 -11.23
C THR A 165 -3.15 -19.43 -12.14
N LEU A 166 -1.99 -18.91 -11.71
CA LEU A 166 -0.73 -18.98 -12.45
C LEU A 166 -0.16 -20.41 -12.52
N LEU A 167 -0.43 -21.23 -11.50
CA LEU A 167 0.05 -22.60 -11.37
C LEU A 167 -0.94 -23.63 -11.94
N THR A 168 -2.19 -23.25 -12.20
CA THR A 168 -3.21 -24.15 -12.77
C THR A 168 -3.04 -24.22 -14.29
N PRO A 169 -2.80 -25.42 -14.86
CA PRO A 169 -2.56 -25.58 -16.29
C PRO A 169 -3.73 -25.15 -17.18
N PRO A 170 -3.47 -24.71 -18.44
CA PRO A 170 -2.15 -24.65 -19.07
C PRO A 170 -1.40 -23.36 -18.74
N ILE A 171 -0.18 -23.51 -18.17
CA ILE A 171 0.66 -22.39 -17.74
C ILE A 171 1.39 -21.83 -18.97
N SER A 172 1.00 -20.65 -19.44
CA SER A 172 1.76 -19.93 -20.48
C SER A 172 3.12 -19.45 -19.94
N GLU A 173 4.15 -19.36 -20.80
CA GLU A 173 5.48 -18.86 -20.40
C GLU A 173 5.42 -17.44 -19.79
N ARG A 174 4.45 -16.63 -20.22
CA ARG A 174 4.18 -15.30 -19.66
C ARG A 174 3.69 -15.36 -18.20
N ALA A 175 2.86 -16.34 -17.86
CA ALA A 175 2.38 -16.55 -16.50
C ALA A 175 3.52 -17.00 -15.56
N ARG A 176 4.45 -17.83 -16.06
CA ARG A 176 5.68 -18.17 -15.32
C ARG A 176 6.53 -16.95 -15.03
N ALA A 177 6.82 -16.12 -16.04
CA ALA A 177 7.65 -14.93 -15.87
C ALA A 177 7.04 -13.94 -14.86
N GLN A 178 5.71 -13.78 -14.86
CA GLN A 178 5.01 -12.94 -13.89
C GLN A 178 5.06 -13.51 -12.47
N ALA A 179 4.78 -14.81 -12.30
CA ALA A 179 4.89 -15.48 -11.00
C ALA A 179 6.30 -15.38 -10.39
N GLN A 180 7.34 -15.40 -11.23
CA GLN A 180 8.72 -15.27 -10.82
C GLN A 180 9.11 -13.83 -10.41
N ALA A 181 8.45 -12.84 -11.01
CA ALA A 181 8.60 -11.44 -10.61
C ALA A 181 7.89 -11.13 -9.28
N ASP A 182 6.76 -11.80 -9.03
CA ASP A 182 5.92 -11.59 -7.85
C ASP A 182 6.36 -12.46 -6.65
N LEU A 183 7.25 -13.45 -6.87
CA LEU A 183 7.81 -14.39 -5.87
C LEU A 183 8.35 -13.75 -4.57
N PRO A 184 9.07 -12.61 -4.61
CA PRO A 184 9.52 -11.93 -3.39
C PRO A 184 8.37 -11.39 -2.52
N GLU A 185 7.24 -11.03 -3.14
CA GLU A 185 6.04 -10.61 -2.40
C GLU A 185 5.42 -11.81 -1.69
N TYR A 186 5.38 -12.98 -2.32
CA TYR A 186 4.88 -14.21 -1.71
C TYR A 186 5.72 -14.70 -0.52
N GLU A 187 7.05 -14.66 -0.62
CA GLU A 187 7.96 -15.03 0.48
C GLU A 187 7.77 -14.17 1.73
N THR A 188 7.29 -12.93 1.57
CA THR A 188 7.03 -12.01 2.68
C THR A 188 5.79 -12.41 3.49
N TYR A 189 4.79 -13.04 2.86
CA TYR A 189 3.51 -13.40 3.51
C TYR A 189 3.42 -14.89 3.91
N LEU A 190 4.26 -15.75 3.34
CA LEU A 190 4.36 -17.18 3.65
C LEU A 190 4.49 -17.49 5.17
N PRO A 191 5.26 -16.74 5.98
CA PRO A 191 5.37 -16.98 7.41
C PRO A 191 4.08 -16.76 8.22
N MET A 192 3.07 -16.09 7.64
CA MET A 192 1.77 -15.87 8.31
C MET A 192 0.84 -17.09 8.23
N PHE A 193 1.23 -18.15 7.53
CA PHE A 193 0.45 -19.39 7.35
C PHE A 193 1.08 -20.61 8.04
N GLY A 194 2.04 -20.39 8.95
CA GLY A 194 2.72 -21.42 9.75
C GLY A 194 2.28 -21.43 11.20
#